data_AF-G3TDC4-F1
#
_entry.id   AF-G3TDC4-F1
#
_cell.length_a   1.000
_cell.length_b   1.000
_cell.length_c   1.000
_cell.angle_alpha   90.00
_cell.angle_beta   90.00
_cell.angle_gamma   90.00
#
_symmetry.space_group_name_H-M   'P 1'
#
loop_
_entity.id
_entity.type
_entity.pdbx_description
1 polymer ?
#
loop_
_entity_poly.entity_id
_entity_poly.type
_entity_poly.pdbx_seq_one_letter_code
_entity_poly.pdbx_strand_id
1 'polypeptide(L)'
;RGSFLVLLLRDCFQDLSWLATVHHLCGEVGLLVTSVIPQTPFFWAMPVTENLQQNMEVLFSALAEAEEQQPYLDASAVQRGTRCLAEYYLGDYGWAWNRCWVIDRVDAWAVVMFIDFGQSATIPVQSLRSLDSDDFWAIPPLTQPFMLEKDILSSHQVIHRILKGKITGALNLEVTAPVSELAGPSPLPAWSFGCRLKASG
;
A
#
# COMPACT_ATOMS: atom_id res chain seq x y z
N ARG A 1 18.46 12.71 -1.88
CA ARG A 1 18.02 11.88 -0.72
C ARG A 1 16.53 11.63 -0.91
N GLY A 2 16.11 10.38 -1.18
CA GLY A 2 14.69 10.06 -1.39
C GLY A 2 13.86 10.31 -0.13
N SER A 3 12.54 10.40 -0.26
CA SER A 3 11.64 10.42 0.89
C SER A 3 11.87 9.21 1.77
N PHE A 4 11.85 9.42 3.09
CA PHE A 4 11.86 8.36 4.10
C PHE A 4 10.80 7.29 3.81
N LEU A 5 9.61 7.68 3.33
CA LEU A 5 8.55 6.74 2.96
C LEU A 5 8.93 5.91 1.72
N VAL A 6 9.61 6.46 0.72
CA VAL A 6 10.07 5.66 -0.44
C VAL A 6 11.18 4.72 -0.06
N LEU A 7 12.13 5.15 0.77
CA LEU A 7 13.16 4.26 1.28
C LEU A 7 12.52 3.14 2.10
N LEU A 8 11.55 3.45 2.96
CA LEU A 8 10.81 2.45 3.72
C LEU A 8 10.01 1.51 2.81
N LEU A 9 9.23 2.03 1.86
CA LEU A 9 8.45 1.23 0.92
C LEU A 9 9.36 0.39 0.01
N ARG A 10 10.51 0.93 -0.43
CA ARG A 10 11.48 0.21 -1.25
C ARG A 10 12.22 -0.85 -0.44
N ASP A 11 12.53 -0.57 0.81
CA ASP A 11 13.07 -1.57 1.71
C ASP A 11 12.02 -2.68 1.93
N CYS A 12 10.74 -2.33 2.06
CA CYS A 12 9.65 -3.30 2.26
C CYS A 12 9.34 -4.13 1.00
N PHE A 13 9.33 -3.50 -0.18
CA PHE A 13 8.73 -4.07 -1.40
C PHE A 13 9.70 -4.25 -2.56
N GLN A 14 10.91 -3.65 -2.47
CA GLN A 14 11.99 -3.64 -3.47
C GLN A 14 11.62 -2.99 -4.81
N ASP A 15 10.53 -3.47 -5.42
CA ASP A 15 9.89 -2.89 -6.59
C ASP A 15 8.71 -1.99 -6.17
N LEU A 16 8.71 -0.76 -6.71
CA LEU A 16 7.66 0.23 -6.51
C LEU A 16 6.92 0.55 -7.82
N SER A 17 7.12 -0.25 -8.88
CA SER A 17 6.40 -0.12 -10.15
C SER A 17 4.89 -0.14 -9.97
N TRP A 18 4.39 -0.85 -8.95
CA TRP A 18 2.98 -0.90 -8.58
C TRP A 18 2.41 0.43 -8.05
N LEU A 19 3.27 1.36 -7.59
CA LEU A 19 2.87 2.73 -7.26
C LEU A 19 2.68 3.58 -8.54
N ALA A 20 3.09 3.09 -9.70
CA ALA A 20 3.06 3.89 -10.91
C ALA A 20 1.63 4.26 -11.35
N THR A 21 0.64 3.46 -10.96
CA THR A 21 -0.79 3.73 -11.15
C THR A 21 -1.24 5.04 -10.52
N VAL A 22 -0.55 5.52 -9.48
CA VAL A 22 -0.83 6.80 -8.80
C VAL A 22 -0.39 8.00 -9.63
N HIS A 23 0.59 7.85 -10.55
CA HIS A 23 1.04 8.96 -11.40
C HIS A 23 -0.04 9.51 -12.32
N HIS A 24 -1.06 8.70 -12.63
CA HIS A 24 -2.17 9.11 -13.48
C HIS A 24 -3.28 9.83 -12.72
N LEU A 25 -3.23 9.86 -11.39
CA LEU A 25 -4.21 10.59 -10.59
C LEU A 25 -3.89 12.09 -10.63
N CYS A 26 -4.78 12.86 -11.26
CA CYS A 26 -4.71 14.31 -11.28
C CYS A 26 -6.10 14.92 -11.11
N GLY A 27 -6.17 16.14 -10.59
CA GLY A 27 -7.44 16.84 -10.40
C GLY A 27 -8.24 16.34 -9.20
N GLU A 28 -9.57 16.43 -9.29
CA GLU A 28 -10.49 16.05 -8.21
C GLU A 28 -10.61 14.53 -8.11
N VAL A 29 -10.55 14.01 -6.89
CA VAL A 29 -10.59 12.57 -6.61
C VAL A 29 -11.40 12.29 -5.34
N GLY A 30 -12.04 11.13 -5.32
CA GLY A 30 -12.54 10.51 -4.09
C GLY A 30 -11.59 9.40 -3.65
N LEU A 31 -11.15 9.43 -2.40
CA LEU A 31 -10.25 8.43 -1.83
C LEU A 31 -10.94 7.72 -0.67
N LEU A 32 -11.19 6.41 -0.81
CA LEU A 32 -11.66 5.59 0.29
C LEU A 32 -10.49 5.31 1.24
N VAL A 33 -10.48 5.94 2.41
CA VAL A 33 -9.39 5.78 3.39
C VAL A 33 -9.45 4.39 4.01
N THR A 34 -8.37 3.63 3.93
CA THR A 34 -8.28 2.25 4.44
C THR A 34 -7.44 2.15 5.70
N SER A 35 -6.41 2.99 5.85
CA SER A 35 -5.57 3.05 7.04
C SER A 35 -4.96 4.44 7.20
N VAL A 36 -4.64 4.82 8.44
CA VAL A 36 -4.01 6.09 8.78
C VAL A 36 -2.73 5.82 9.56
N ILE A 37 -1.68 6.61 9.31
CA ILE A 37 -0.44 6.52 10.08
C ILE A 37 -0.52 7.56 11.21
N PRO A 38 -0.66 7.14 12.48
CA PRO A 38 -0.92 8.05 13.59
C PRO A 38 0.09 9.19 13.68
N GLN A 39 -0.38 10.40 13.97
CA GLN A 39 0.45 11.61 14.13
C GLN A 39 1.24 12.02 12.88
N THR A 40 0.87 11.51 11.70
CA THR A 40 1.51 11.89 10.44
C THR A 40 0.47 12.32 9.41
N PRO A 41 0.83 13.10 8.38
CA PRO A 41 -0.09 13.44 7.30
C PRO A 41 -0.33 12.27 6.34
N PHE A 42 0.28 11.09 6.58
CA PHE A 42 0.24 9.95 5.68
C PHE A 42 -0.92 9.02 5.98
N PHE A 43 -1.52 8.50 4.92
CA PHE A 43 -2.60 7.54 4.99
C PHE A 43 -2.62 6.65 3.75
N TRP A 44 -3.30 5.51 3.87
CA TRP A 44 -3.55 4.59 2.77
C TRP A 44 -4.98 4.77 2.32
N ALA A 45 -5.18 4.84 1.00
CA ALA A 45 -6.52 4.91 0.44
C ALA A 45 -6.62 4.24 -0.93
N MET A 46 -7.83 3.77 -1.24
CA MET A 46 -8.20 3.31 -2.58
C MET A 46 -8.76 4.47 -3.40
N PRO A 47 -8.22 4.78 -4.60
CA PRO A 47 -8.80 5.78 -5.49
C PRO A 47 -10.14 5.30 -6.06
N VAL A 48 -11.24 5.99 -5.72
CA VAL A 48 -12.58 5.65 -6.18
C VAL A 48 -12.69 5.95 -7.68
N THR A 49 -12.55 4.90 -8.48
CA THR A 49 -12.58 4.91 -9.94
C THR A 49 -13.37 3.71 -10.44
N GLU A 50 -13.82 3.72 -11.69
CA GLU A 50 -14.49 2.55 -12.30
C GLU A 50 -13.58 1.30 -12.28
N ASN A 51 -12.28 1.50 -12.53
CA ASN A 51 -11.29 0.41 -12.52
C ASN A 51 -11.09 -0.21 -11.12
N LEU A 52 -11.27 0.57 -10.04
CA LEU A 52 -11.18 0.03 -8.68
C LEU A 52 -12.24 -1.04 -8.44
N GLN A 53 -13.49 -0.76 -8.83
CA GLN A 53 -14.60 -1.69 -8.62
C GLN A 53 -14.36 -3.01 -9.34
N GLN A 54 -13.94 -2.95 -10.61
CA GLN A 54 -13.62 -4.15 -11.38
C GLN A 54 -12.46 -4.94 -10.77
N ASN A 55 -11.39 -4.27 -10.34
CA ASN A 55 -10.25 -4.93 -9.70
C ASN A 55 -10.64 -5.59 -8.37
N MET A 56 -11.47 -4.93 -7.56
CA MET A 56 -11.99 -5.50 -6.31
C MET A 56 -12.80 -6.77 -6.57
N GLU A 57 -13.73 -6.72 -7.53
CA GLU A 57 -14.59 -7.86 -7.87
C GLU A 57 -13.76 -9.05 -8.35
N VAL A 58 -12.84 -8.83 -9.30
CA VAL A 58 -11.98 -9.90 -9.82
C VAL A 58 -11.09 -10.47 -8.72
N LEU A 59 -10.40 -9.63 -7.95
CA LEU A 59 -9.46 -10.07 -6.93
C LEU A 59 -10.13 -10.86 -5.82
N PHE A 60 -11.18 -10.28 -5.19
CA PHE A 60 -11.80 -10.92 -4.03
C PHE A 60 -12.61 -12.16 -4.40
N SER A 61 -13.18 -12.22 -5.60
CA SER A 61 -13.82 -13.44 -6.10
C SER A 61 -12.78 -14.55 -6.31
N ALA A 62 -11.66 -14.25 -6.97
CA ALA A 62 -10.60 -15.23 -7.18
C ALA A 62 -9.97 -15.71 -5.86
N LEU A 63 -9.80 -14.81 -4.87
CA LEU A 63 -9.30 -15.18 -3.55
C LEU A 63 -10.27 -16.11 -2.82
N ALA A 64 -11.56 -15.79 -2.81
CA ALA A 64 -12.57 -16.62 -2.16
C ALA A 64 -12.66 -18.03 -2.78
N GLU A 65 -12.43 -18.15 -4.09
CA GLU A 65 -12.39 -19.45 -4.77
C GLU A 65 -11.11 -20.26 -4.47
N ALA A 66 -9.98 -19.57 -4.27
CA ALA A 66 -8.65 -20.18 -4.19
C ALA A 66 -8.11 -20.37 -2.76
N GLU A 67 -8.65 -19.66 -1.76
CA GLU A 67 -8.06 -19.59 -0.41
C GLU A 67 -7.98 -20.96 0.27
N GLU A 68 -9.04 -21.78 0.15
CA GLU A 68 -9.12 -23.08 0.81
C GLU A 68 -8.13 -24.10 0.24
N GLN A 69 -7.77 -23.97 -1.04
CA GLN A 69 -6.83 -24.89 -1.69
C GLN A 69 -5.36 -24.45 -1.55
N GLN A 70 -5.09 -23.23 -1.08
CA GLN A 70 -3.71 -22.80 -0.88
C GLN A 70 -3.05 -23.55 0.29
N PRO A 71 -1.86 -24.14 0.11
CA PRO A 71 -1.13 -24.76 1.20
C PRO A 71 -0.56 -23.70 2.15
N TYR A 72 -0.33 -24.10 3.41
CA TYR A 72 0.45 -23.30 4.35
C TYR A 72 1.90 -23.18 3.88
N LEU A 73 2.51 -22.03 4.14
CA LEU A 73 3.92 -21.82 3.84
C LEU A 73 4.82 -22.64 4.77
N ASP A 74 5.88 -23.21 4.21
CA ASP A 74 6.97 -23.75 5.02
C ASP A 74 7.67 -22.62 5.78
N ALA A 75 7.96 -22.83 7.06
CA ALA A 75 8.58 -21.81 7.89
C ALA A 75 9.92 -21.32 7.35
N SER A 76 10.68 -22.14 6.61
CA SER A 76 11.93 -21.72 5.98
C SER A 76 11.71 -20.82 4.75
N ALA A 77 10.55 -20.88 4.10
CA ALA A 77 10.19 -20.06 2.95
C ALA A 77 9.68 -18.65 3.34
N VAL A 78 9.31 -18.45 4.61
CA VAL A 78 8.85 -17.16 5.11
C VAL A 78 10.04 -16.24 5.39
N GLN A 79 10.24 -15.27 4.50
CA GLN A 79 11.27 -14.24 4.58
C GLN A 79 10.72 -12.90 4.12
N ARG A 80 11.48 -11.82 4.33
CA ARG A 80 11.11 -10.49 3.82
C ARG A 80 10.87 -10.54 2.31
N GLY A 81 9.77 -9.96 1.86
CA GLY A 81 9.32 -9.95 0.48
C GLY A 81 8.47 -11.16 0.08
N THR A 82 8.32 -12.18 0.94
CA THR A 82 7.45 -13.32 0.63
C THR A 82 6.01 -12.84 0.42
N ARG A 83 5.45 -13.27 -0.71
CA ARG A 83 4.05 -13.13 -1.13
C ARG A 83 3.20 -14.20 -0.47
N CYS A 84 2.10 -13.83 0.18
CA CYS A 84 1.31 -14.75 0.99
C CYS A 84 -0.17 -14.40 1.06
N LEU A 85 -0.95 -15.30 1.66
CA LEU A 85 -2.25 -15.00 2.26
C LEU A 85 -2.17 -15.06 3.79
N ALA A 86 -2.97 -14.22 4.43
CA ALA A 86 -3.28 -14.30 5.85
C ALA A 86 -4.74 -13.86 6.09
N GLU A 87 -5.33 -14.34 7.19
CA GLU A 87 -6.65 -13.88 7.60
C GLU A 87 -6.59 -12.45 8.13
N TYR A 88 -7.52 -11.62 7.67
CA TYR A 88 -7.70 -10.25 8.10
C TYR A 88 -9.13 -10.04 8.57
N TYR A 89 -9.30 -9.37 9.71
CA TYR A 89 -10.61 -9.03 10.24
C TYR A 89 -11.13 -7.75 9.58
N LEU A 90 -12.15 -7.89 8.73
CA LEU A 90 -12.79 -6.83 7.96
C LEU A 90 -13.97 -6.18 8.70
N GLY A 91 -13.96 -6.20 10.04
CA GLY A 91 -15.05 -5.63 10.84
C GLY A 91 -16.34 -6.45 10.69
N ASP A 92 -17.41 -5.81 10.23
CA ASP A 92 -18.74 -6.42 10.09
C ASP A 92 -18.78 -7.59 9.09
N TYR A 93 -17.80 -7.64 8.18
CA TYR A 93 -17.66 -8.73 7.20
C TYR A 93 -16.92 -9.97 7.75
N GLY A 94 -16.40 -9.91 8.97
CA GLY A 94 -15.71 -11.02 9.62
C GLY A 94 -14.27 -11.23 9.14
N TRP A 95 -13.77 -12.45 9.27
CA TRP A 95 -12.43 -12.84 8.83
C TRP A 95 -12.46 -13.31 7.39
N ALA A 96 -11.48 -12.88 6.59
CA ALA A 96 -11.29 -13.33 5.21
C ALA A 96 -9.80 -13.41 4.87
N TRP A 97 -9.42 -14.31 3.95
CA TRP A 97 -8.04 -14.39 3.48
C TRP A 97 -7.73 -13.25 2.51
N ASN A 98 -6.59 -12.60 2.74
CA ASN A 98 -6.19 -11.41 1.98
C ASN A 98 -4.71 -11.49 1.61
N ARG A 99 -4.35 -10.83 0.49
CA ARG A 99 -2.96 -10.76 0.04
C ARG A 99 -2.09 -10.03 1.06
N CYS A 100 -0.95 -10.63 1.36
CA CYS A 100 0.05 -10.06 2.23
C CYS A 100 1.45 -10.10 1.62
N TRP A 101 2.26 -9.12 2.03
CA TRP A 101 3.71 -9.16 1.90
C TRP A 101 4.34 -9.24 3.28
N VAL A 102 5.30 -10.14 3.44
CA VAL A 102 6.13 -10.21 4.66
C VAL A 102 7.12 -9.05 4.63
N ILE A 103 6.98 -8.12 5.58
CA ILE A 103 7.89 -6.99 5.76
C ILE A 103 9.11 -7.39 6.58
N ASP A 104 8.89 -8.24 7.58
CA ASP A 104 9.94 -8.72 8.47
C ASP A 104 9.56 -10.04 9.13
N ARG A 105 10.53 -10.72 9.72
CA ARG A 105 10.32 -11.94 10.48
C ARG A 105 11.16 -11.94 11.74
N VAL A 106 10.51 -12.26 12.85
CA VAL A 106 11.13 -12.45 14.16
C VAL A 106 10.74 -13.82 14.68
N ASP A 107 11.66 -14.78 14.57
CA ASP A 107 11.48 -16.18 14.97
C ASP A 107 10.25 -16.84 14.30
N ALA A 108 9.21 -17.10 15.10
CA ALA A 108 7.95 -17.73 14.72
C ALA A 108 6.86 -16.72 14.33
N TRP A 109 7.18 -15.43 14.28
CA TRP A 109 6.26 -14.36 13.93
C TRP A 109 6.70 -13.64 12.66
N ALA A 110 5.77 -13.37 11.77
CA ALA A 110 5.94 -12.54 10.60
C ALA A 110 5.26 -11.19 10.82
N VAL A 111 5.95 -10.10 10.49
CA VAL A 111 5.33 -8.80 10.31
C VAL A 111 4.90 -8.72 8.86
N VAL A 112 3.60 -8.61 8.60
CA VAL A 112 3.04 -8.56 7.25
C VAL A 112 2.36 -7.22 7.00
N MET A 113 2.30 -6.81 5.73
CA MET A 113 1.38 -5.77 5.25
C MET A 113 0.29 -6.41 4.42
N PHE A 114 -0.96 -6.13 4.77
CA PHE A 114 -2.11 -6.39 3.92
C PHE A 114 -2.16 -5.33 2.83
N ILE A 115 -1.64 -5.68 1.65
CA ILE A 115 -1.28 -4.72 0.61
C ILE A 115 -2.47 -4.00 0.01
N ASP A 116 -3.66 -4.58 0.12
CA ASP A 116 -4.90 -4.02 -0.40
C ASP A 116 -5.56 -3.04 0.59
N PHE A 117 -5.09 -3.00 1.85
CA PHE A 117 -5.63 -2.13 2.89
C PHE A 117 -4.57 -1.19 3.49
N GLY A 118 -3.28 -1.47 3.30
CA GLY A 118 -2.17 -0.67 3.84
C GLY A 118 -1.98 -0.86 5.35
N GLN A 119 -2.63 -1.88 5.92
CA GLN A 119 -2.57 -2.22 7.32
C GLN A 119 -1.46 -3.24 7.57
N SER A 120 -0.70 -3.08 8.64
CA SER A 120 0.29 -4.08 9.07
C SER A 120 -0.22 -4.89 10.26
N ALA A 121 0.25 -6.13 10.37
CA ALA A 121 -0.05 -7.02 11.48
C ALA A 121 1.14 -7.94 11.79
N THR A 122 1.18 -8.44 13.03
CA THR A 122 2.12 -9.49 13.44
C THR A 122 1.35 -10.80 13.53
N ILE A 123 1.72 -11.78 12.70
CA ILE A 123 0.97 -13.02 12.48
C ILE A 123 1.92 -14.21 12.70
N PRO A 124 1.48 -15.33 13.29
CA PRO A 124 2.30 -16.52 13.39
C PRO A 124 2.67 -17.04 12.00
N VAL A 125 3.92 -17.45 11.82
CA VAL A 125 4.44 -17.97 10.52
C VAL A 125 3.57 -19.12 10.00
N GLN A 126 3.13 -20.02 10.90
CA GLN A 126 2.28 -21.17 10.59
C GLN A 126 0.85 -20.81 10.15
N SER A 127 0.44 -19.55 10.28
CA SER A 127 -0.88 -19.05 9.86
C SER A 127 -0.85 -18.46 8.45
N LEU A 128 0.32 -18.43 7.79
CA LEU A 128 0.46 -17.90 6.43
C LEU A 128 0.29 -19.01 5.39
N ARG A 129 -0.42 -18.70 4.31
CA ARG A 129 -0.57 -19.58 3.13
C ARG A 129 0.16 -19.02 1.92
N SER A 130 0.59 -19.90 1.02
CA SER A 130 1.22 -19.49 -0.24
C SER A 130 0.23 -18.80 -1.15
N LEU A 131 0.72 -17.91 -2.00
CA LEU A 131 -0.07 -17.35 -3.10
C LEU A 131 0.86 -17.13 -4.29
N ASP A 132 1.27 -18.22 -4.92
CA ASP A 132 2.37 -18.18 -5.88
C ASP A 132 1.91 -17.88 -7.31
N SER A 133 0.61 -17.98 -7.59
CA SER A 133 0.09 -17.65 -8.92
C SER A 133 0.21 -16.15 -9.20
N ASP A 134 0.94 -15.82 -10.27
CA ASP A 134 1.16 -14.45 -10.74
C ASP A 134 -0.14 -13.72 -11.12
N ASP A 135 -1.22 -14.44 -11.44
CA ASP A 135 -2.53 -13.84 -11.75
C ASP A 135 -3.05 -13.00 -10.59
N PHE A 136 -2.84 -13.44 -9.35
CA PHE A 136 -3.21 -12.66 -8.17
C PHE A 136 -2.39 -11.39 -8.04
N TRP A 137 -1.17 -11.34 -8.57
CA TRP A 137 -0.24 -10.21 -8.44
C TRP A 137 -0.23 -9.30 -9.66
N ALA A 138 -0.83 -9.73 -10.76
CA ALA A 138 -1.10 -8.90 -11.93
C ALA A 138 -2.08 -7.75 -11.62
N ILE A 139 -2.98 -7.95 -10.65
CA ILE A 139 -3.84 -6.90 -10.10
C ILE A 139 -2.99 -6.06 -9.13
N PRO A 140 -2.77 -4.75 -9.39
CA PRO A 140 -2.01 -3.92 -8.47
C PRO A 140 -2.64 -3.86 -7.08
N PRO A 141 -1.88 -3.53 -6.02
CA PRO A 141 -2.43 -3.25 -4.71
C PRO A 141 -3.55 -2.21 -4.78
N LEU A 142 -4.70 -2.53 -4.19
CA LEU A 142 -5.89 -1.68 -4.27
C LEU A 142 -5.71 -0.34 -3.55
N THR A 143 -4.96 -0.34 -2.46
CA THR A 143 -4.65 0.88 -1.71
C THR A 143 -3.30 1.47 -2.10
N GLN A 144 -3.19 2.78 -1.95
CA GLN A 144 -2.01 3.55 -2.32
C GLN A 144 -1.69 4.57 -1.20
N PRO A 145 -0.42 4.97 -1.05
CA PRO A 145 -0.03 5.94 -0.03
C PRO A 145 -0.32 7.38 -0.49
N PHE A 146 -1.02 8.12 0.36
CA PHE A 146 -1.33 9.53 0.18
C PHE A 146 -0.78 10.36 1.34
N MET A 147 -0.67 11.67 1.10
CA MET A 147 -0.30 12.64 2.11
C MET A 147 -1.29 13.81 2.05
N LEU A 148 -1.80 14.24 3.20
CA LEU A 148 -2.54 15.50 3.25
C LEU A 148 -1.59 16.69 3.00
N GLU A 149 -2.04 17.67 2.22
CA GLU A 149 -1.30 18.92 2.01
C GLU A 149 -1.20 19.76 3.27
N LYS A 150 -2.25 19.73 4.10
CA LYS A 150 -2.37 20.39 5.38
C LYS A 150 -3.05 19.42 6.34
N ASP A 151 -2.71 19.52 7.62
CA ASP A 151 -3.30 18.74 8.71
C ASP A 151 -2.85 17.27 8.80
N ILE A 152 -3.39 16.58 9.80
CA ILE A 152 -3.16 15.17 10.12
C ILE A 152 -4.53 14.52 10.31
N LEU A 153 -4.74 13.34 9.74
CA LEU A 153 -5.92 12.53 10.04
C LEU A 153 -5.77 11.96 11.45
N SER A 154 -6.33 12.64 12.45
CA SER A 154 -6.13 12.30 13.86
C SER A 154 -7.15 11.30 14.41
N SER A 155 -8.15 10.89 13.62
CA SER A 155 -9.25 10.06 14.09
C SER A 155 -9.44 8.82 13.22
N HIS A 156 -9.54 7.65 13.84
CA HIS A 156 -9.94 6.41 13.15
C HIS A 156 -11.33 6.51 12.50
N GLN A 157 -12.15 7.52 12.86
CA GLN A 157 -13.47 7.74 12.26
C GLN A 157 -13.42 8.07 10.76
N VAL A 158 -12.26 8.45 10.21
CA VAL A 158 -12.11 8.65 8.76
C VAL A 158 -11.85 7.36 7.99
N ILE A 159 -11.47 6.27 8.67
CA ILE A 159 -11.30 4.96 8.04
C ILE A 159 -12.67 4.49 7.50
N HIS A 160 -12.66 3.90 6.31
CA HIS A 160 -13.83 3.51 5.52
C HIS A 160 -14.72 4.67 5.04
N ARG A 161 -14.22 5.92 5.11
CA ARG A 161 -14.88 7.09 4.50
C ARG A 161 -14.18 7.52 3.23
N ILE A 162 -14.98 8.07 2.31
CA ILE A 162 -14.46 8.72 1.10
C ILE A 162 -14.06 10.15 1.45
N LEU A 163 -12.75 10.42 1.40
CA LEU A 163 -12.20 11.76 1.44
C LEU A 163 -12.16 12.33 0.03
N LYS A 164 -12.84 13.45 -0.20
CA LYS A 164 -12.80 14.16 -1.48
C LYS A 164 -11.76 15.26 -1.43
N GLY A 165 -11.10 15.50 -2.55
CA GLY A 165 -10.18 16.62 -2.66
C GLY A 165 -9.45 16.63 -3.99
N LYS A 166 -8.49 17.55 -4.08
CA LYS A 166 -7.69 17.73 -5.28
C LYS A 166 -6.29 17.19 -5.08
N ILE A 167 -5.81 16.41 -6.05
CA ILE A 167 -4.39 16.05 -6.14
C ILE A 167 -3.60 17.30 -6.54
N THR A 168 -2.73 17.78 -5.64
CA THR A 168 -1.89 18.98 -5.84
C THR A 168 -0.43 18.65 -6.15
N GLY A 169 -0.04 17.38 -6.05
CA GLY A 169 1.29 16.91 -6.41
C GLY A 169 1.27 15.42 -6.76
N ALA A 170 2.03 15.05 -7.79
CA ALA A 170 2.22 13.68 -8.23
C ALA A 170 3.62 13.18 -7.83
N LEU A 171 3.75 11.86 -7.73
CA LEU A 171 5.05 11.19 -7.62
C LEU A 171 5.87 11.50 -8.89
N ASN A 172 7.18 11.78 -8.75
CA ASN A 172 8.13 11.65 -9.85
C ASN A 172 9.08 10.51 -9.48
N LEU A 173 9.05 9.44 -10.27
CA LEU A 173 9.86 8.24 -10.09
C LEU A 173 11.25 8.41 -10.73
N GLU A 174 11.83 9.61 -10.70
CA GLU A 174 13.21 9.80 -11.15
C GLU A 174 14.18 9.32 -10.06
N VAL A 175 14.59 8.07 -10.21
CA VAL A 175 15.80 7.53 -9.59
C VAL A 175 16.96 8.34 -10.13
N THR A 176 17.54 9.21 -9.32
CA THR A 176 18.75 9.94 -9.69
C THR A 176 19.86 8.93 -9.97
N ALA A 177 20.38 8.95 -11.20
CA ALA A 177 21.63 8.31 -11.60
C ALA A 177 22.79 8.71 -10.64
N PRO A 178 23.93 7.98 -10.62
CA PRO A 178 24.97 8.23 -9.64
C PRO A 178 25.47 9.67 -9.74
N VAL A 179 25.59 10.32 -8.58
CA VAL A 179 26.02 11.71 -8.45
C VAL A 179 27.45 11.83 -8.96
N SER A 180 27.61 12.39 -10.16
CA SER A 180 28.83 13.08 -10.54
C SER A 180 28.45 14.33 -11.34
N GLU A 181 28.79 15.47 -10.74
CA GLU A 181 28.94 16.80 -11.34
C GLU A 181 27.73 17.45 -12.05
N LEU A 182 27.18 18.50 -11.43
CA LEU A 182 27.30 19.87 -11.96
C LEU A 182 26.70 20.90 -10.98
N ALA A 183 27.42 22.02 -10.85
CA ALA A 183 27.26 23.10 -9.90
C ALA A 183 26.16 24.11 -10.27
N GLY A 184 25.53 24.74 -9.27
CA GLY A 184 24.70 25.94 -9.41
C GLY A 184 23.70 26.15 -8.26
N PRO A 185 23.48 27.38 -7.75
CA PRO A 185 22.60 27.62 -6.60
C PRO A 185 21.15 27.85 -7.05
N SER A 186 20.30 26.84 -6.89
CA SER A 186 18.85 26.98 -6.94
C SER A 186 18.25 26.19 -5.77
N PRO A 187 17.68 26.82 -4.73
CA PRO A 187 17.00 26.10 -3.67
C PRO A 187 15.57 25.80 -4.13
N LEU A 188 15.40 24.74 -4.92
CA LEU A 188 14.08 24.10 -5.04
C LEU A 188 13.91 23.15 -3.86
N PRO A 189 12.80 23.23 -3.10
CA PRO A 189 12.67 22.47 -1.87
C PRO A 189 12.41 20.99 -2.19
N ALA A 190 13.23 20.11 -1.60
CA ALA A 190 13.15 18.66 -1.72
C ALA A 190 11.93 18.09 -0.96
N TRP A 191 10.77 17.96 -1.62
CA TRP A 191 9.58 17.28 -1.08
C TRP A 191 8.82 16.60 -2.22
N SER A 192 8.71 15.26 -2.25
CA SER A 192 8.09 14.64 -3.43
C SER A 192 7.46 13.24 -3.28
N PHE A 193 6.80 12.82 -2.19
CA PHE A 193 6.35 11.40 -2.18
C PHE A 193 5.02 11.14 -1.45
N GLY A 194 4.10 10.47 -2.17
CA GLY A 194 2.65 10.36 -1.91
C GLY A 194 1.88 11.35 -2.79
N CYS A 195 0.73 10.95 -3.36
CA CYS A 195 -0.16 11.92 -4.00
C CYS A 195 -0.59 12.90 -2.91
N ARG A 196 -0.25 14.18 -3.09
CA ARG A 196 -0.61 15.19 -2.11
C ARG A 196 -2.07 15.54 -2.33
N LEU A 197 -2.90 15.28 -1.33
CA LEU A 197 -4.31 15.61 -1.36
C LEU A 197 -4.55 16.92 -0.61
N LYS A 198 -5.13 17.89 -1.30
CA LYS A 198 -5.82 19.01 -0.66
C LYS A 198 -7.27 18.61 -0.44
N ALA A 199 -7.63 18.24 0.78
CA ALA A 199 -8.99 17.84 1.12
C ALA A 199 -9.99 19.00 0.91
N SER A 200 -11.17 18.66 0.40
CA SER A 200 -12.32 19.56 0.39
C SER A 200 -12.98 19.50 1.77
N GLY A 201 -13.18 20.67 2.39
CA GLY A 201 -13.81 20.79 3.70
C GLY A 201 -15.28 20.39 3.72
#